data_AF-A0A495A6D4-F1
#
_entry.id   AF-A0A495A6D4-F1
#
_cell.length_a   1.000
_cell.length_b   1.000
_cell.length_c   1.000
_cell.angle_alpha   90.00
_cell.angle_beta   90.00
_cell.angle_gamma   90.00
#
_symmetry.space_group_name_H-M   'P 1'
#
loop_
_entity.id
_entity.type
_entity.pdbx_description
1 polymer ?
#
loop_
_entity_poly.entity_id
_entity_poly.type
_entity_poly.pdbx_seq_one_letter_code
_entity_poly.pdbx_strand_id
1 'polypeptide(L)'
;MKKRLVAEWEPALGAFVTWPAALPGALLRDLALDAHLWVLVTDAASETDAAAWFASQGVSPDRVTFVRAPQGDDAVWVRDWGPHPVMDEHGQLWCVGPRYVYATPFTAHEPGAPLQNADREPLAALEYEPVDQRAQPALARALGLPFEKLPHAFTGGNVLSDGHDLLISTEVLVAENAFDGATWDEVRQDAAAATGMSEHVVLPDYEDWGIQHADCLLKVLDEERLLVLRPPADHPLRERYDAIVTEHLEPLLTRYGRPFEILRMDTGISPHGGLAPYVNSVILNHVVYVPRYGIPEDETALEQWRAAMPGYEVRGYTFSFDKEPHAVRNPRNTGPTGWRDGDVLHCRVRGVFDPRMMHVSVRRPGPENPSLVRVRAEGCGGTRVASVTLLSRRAGDAETTRTPMRETALNGEYTAHLPQGPGSGEIEYAVEATSEDGRVQRWPHPSKAWLRATLRG
;
A
#
# COMPACT_ATOMS: atom_id res chain seq x y z
N MET A 1 5.25 -18.13 12.40
CA MET A 1 5.24 -17.15 11.31
C MET A 1 6.61 -16.46 11.26
N LYS A 2 6.97 -15.84 10.14
CA LYS A 2 8.11 -14.92 10.09
C LYS A 2 7.63 -13.50 10.46
N LYS A 3 8.42 -12.73 11.21
CA LYS A 3 8.15 -11.30 11.43
C LYS A 3 8.22 -10.53 10.10
N ARG A 4 7.24 -9.70 9.82
CA ARG A 4 7.07 -9.07 8.50
C ARG A 4 6.22 -7.80 8.59
N LEU A 5 6.41 -6.90 7.63
CA LEU A 5 5.39 -5.90 7.35
C LEU A 5 4.12 -6.57 6.83
N VAL A 6 2.97 -6.02 7.23
CA VAL A 6 1.68 -6.40 6.66
C VAL A 6 1.53 -5.71 5.30
N ALA A 7 1.25 -6.49 4.26
CA ALA A 7 1.06 -5.95 2.91
C ALA A 7 -0.26 -5.19 2.79
N GLU A 8 -0.31 -4.22 1.88
CA GLU A 8 -1.47 -3.34 1.75
C GLU A 8 -2.75 -4.07 1.32
N TRP A 9 -2.63 -5.15 0.55
CA TRP A 9 -3.76 -5.96 0.10
C TRP A 9 -4.29 -6.93 1.16
N GLU A 10 -3.65 -7.05 2.32
CA GLU A 10 -4.08 -7.94 3.40
C GLU A 10 -5.29 -7.37 4.17
N PRO A 11 -6.00 -8.21 4.96
CA PRO A 11 -7.25 -7.80 5.59
C PRO A 11 -7.08 -6.56 6.49
N ALA A 12 -7.85 -5.52 6.19
CA ALA A 12 -7.84 -4.26 6.91
C ALA A 12 -9.15 -4.04 7.68
N LEU A 13 -9.04 -3.52 8.91
CA LEU A 13 -10.17 -2.97 9.66
C LEU A 13 -10.58 -1.59 9.11
N GLY A 14 -9.63 -0.87 8.51
CA GLY A 14 -9.87 0.38 7.82
C GLY A 14 -8.61 1.22 7.70
N ALA A 15 -8.67 2.52 8.01
CA ALA A 15 -7.52 3.41 7.78
C ALA A 15 -7.44 4.60 8.76
N PHE A 16 -6.22 5.12 8.93
CA PHE A 16 -5.99 6.45 9.48
C PHE A 16 -6.11 7.51 8.39
N VAL A 17 -6.72 8.63 8.77
CA VAL A 17 -6.78 9.90 8.03
C VAL A 17 -6.69 11.06 9.03
N THR A 18 -6.45 12.28 8.56
CA THR A 18 -6.42 13.47 9.41
C THR A 18 -7.65 14.35 9.25
N TRP A 19 -7.94 15.14 10.28
CA TRP A 19 -8.91 16.21 10.27
C TRP A 19 -8.28 17.56 10.68
N PRO A 20 -8.54 18.67 9.94
CA PRO A 20 -9.37 18.72 8.73
C PRO A 20 -8.75 17.92 7.59
N ALA A 21 -9.59 17.38 6.72
CA ALA A 21 -9.14 16.41 5.73
C ALA A 21 -8.31 17.06 4.63
N ALA A 22 -7.35 16.33 4.07
CA ALA A 22 -6.71 16.66 2.79
C ALA A 22 -7.15 15.67 1.70
N LEU A 23 -8.38 15.19 1.75
CA LEU A 23 -8.96 14.27 0.78
C LEU A 23 -10.23 14.90 0.20
N PRO A 24 -10.65 14.55 -1.03
CA PRO A 24 -11.97 14.91 -1.51
C PRO A 24 -13.04 14.37 -0.55
N GLY A 25 -14.06 15.15 -0.23
CA GLY A 25 -15.10 14.77 0.71
C GLY A 25 -15.85 13.50 0.28
N ALA A 26 -16.02 13.31 -1.04
CA ALA A 26 -16.58 12.07 -1.58
C ALA A 26 -15.70 10.85 -1.28
N LEU A 27 -14.37 10.98 -1.39
CA LEU A 27 -13.44 9.90 -1.04
C LEU A 27 -13.47 9.62 0.46
N LEU A 28 -13.40 10.66 1.28
CA LEU A 28 -13.40 10.51 2.74
C LEU A 28 -14.70 9.87 3.25
N ARG A 29 -15.85 10.25 2.68
CA ARG A 29 -17.14 9.60 2.95
C ARG A 29 -17.10 8.13 2.55
N ASP A 30 -16.69 7.82 1.33
CA ASP A 30 -16.71 6.45 0.82
C ASP A 30 -15.78 5.55 1.66
N LEU A 31 -14.57 6.01 1.99
CA LEU A 31 -13.67 5.33 2.94
C LEU A 31 -14.35 5.00 4.28
N ALA A 32 -15.12 5.93 4.84
CA ALA A 32 -15.84 5.73 6.11
C ALA A 32 -17.09 4.83 5.99
N LEU A 33 -17.64 4.68 4.78
CA LEU A 33 -18.75 3.76 4.50
C LEU A 33 -18.23 2.34 4.20
N ASP A 34 -17.07 2.22 3.57
CA ASP A 34 -16.48 0.93 3.22
C ASP A 34 -15.75 0.28 4.39
N ALA A 35 -15.12 1.07 5.28
CA ALA A 35 -14.33 0.59 6.41
C ALA A 35 -14.38 1.54 7.63
N HIS A 36 -13.73 1.16 8.73
CA HIS A 36 -13.62 2.01 9.92
C HIS A 36 -12.52 3.06 9.76
N LEU A 37 -12.79 4.32 10.13
CA LEU A 37 -11.76 5.37 10.11
C LEU A 37 -11.29 5.73 11.50
N TRP A 38 -9.97 5.83 11.65
CA TRP A 38 -9.34 6.48 12.78
C TRP A 38 -8.91 7.87 12.34
N VAL A 39 -9.65 8.89 12.79
CA VAL A 39 -9.50 10.27 12.33
C VAL A 39 -8.69 11.04 13.36
N LEU A 40 -7.52 11.52 12.97
CA LEU A 40 -6.72 12.37 13.85
C LEU A 40 -7.34 13.76 13.96
N VAL A 41 -7.46 14.24 15.19
CA VAL A 41 -8.00 15.57 15.54
C VAL A 41 -7.06 16.25 16.54
N THR A 42 -7.00 17.57 16.54
CA THR A 42 -6.09 18.32 17.42
C THR A 42 -6.66 18.52 18.83
N ASP A 43 -7.98 18.73 18.92
CA ASP A 43 -8.68 19.07 20.16
C ASP A 43 -10.18 18.72 20.07
N ALA A 44 -10.94 19.06 21.13
CA ALA A 44 -12.38 18.80 21.19
C ALA A 44 -13.20 19.59 20.16
N ALA A 45 -12.73 20.77 19.73
CA ALA A 45 -13.42 21.56 18.71
C ALA A 45 -13.23 20.93 17.32
N SER A 46 -12.00 20.54 16.99
CA SER A 46 -11.66 19.76 15.78
C SER A 46 -12.45 18.45 15.72
N GLU A 47 -12.58 17.74 16.84
CA GLU A 47 -13.40 16.53 16.94
C GLU A 47 -14.89 16.78 16.68
N THR A 48 -15.44 17.84 17.26
CA THR A 48 -16.85 18.22 17.08
C THR A 48 -17.14 18.59 15.62
N ASP A 49 -16.22 19.31 14.99
CA ASP A 49 -16.30 19.70 13.59
C ASP A 49 -16.25 18.48 12.65
N ALA A 50 -15.29 17.57 12.86
CA ALA A 50 -15.19 16.31 12.13
C ALA A 50 -16.47 15.46 12.28
N ALA A 51 -16.96 15.31 13.51
CA ALA A 51 -18.16 14.53 13.79
C ALA A 51 -19.40 15.10 13.09
N ALA A 52 -19.55 16.44 13.09
CA ALA A 52 -20.64 17.10 12.38
C ALA A 52 -20.55 16.88 10.86
N TRP A 53 -19.34 16.93 10.29
CA TRP A 53 -19.12 16.66 8.88
C TRP A 53 -19.48 15.21 8.53
N PHE A 54 -18.96 14.21 9.25
CA PHE A 54 -19.27 12.80 8.99
C PHE A 54 -20.77 12.50 9.13
N ALA A 55 -21.43 13.05 10.16
CA ALA A 55 -22.87 12.93 10.32
C ALA A 55 -23.64 13.53 9.13
N SER A 56 -23.20 14.68 8.61
CA SER A 56 -23.80 15.30 7.42
C SER A 56 -23.65 14.46 6.15
N GLN A 57 -22.62 13.60 6.09
CA GLN A 57 -22.39 12.66 4.99
C GLN A 57 -23.11 11.32 5.17
N GLY A 58 -23.91 11.16 6.24
CA GLY A 58 -24.62 9.91 6.53
C GLY A 58 -23.72 8.81 7.10
N VAL A 59 -22.51 9.15 7.56
CA VAL A 59 -21.60 8.20 8.20
C VAL A 59 -22.01 8.03 9.67
N SER A 60 -22.22 6.78 10.07
CA SER A 60 -22.61 6.46 11.44
C SER A 60 -21.42 6.65 12.41
N PRO A 61 -21.64 7.17 13.64
CA PRO A 61 -20.55 7.42 14.59
C PRO A 61 -19.73 6.18 14.96
N ASP A 62 -20.29 4.97 14.87
CA ASP A 62 -19.58 3.70 15.12
C ASP A 62 -18.56 3.35 14.03
N ARG A 63 -18.57 4.05 12.89
CA ARG A 63 -17.59 3.89 11.80
C ARG A 63 -16.35 4.78 11.98
N VAL A 64 -16.34 5.67 12.97
CA VAL A 64 -15.27 6.66 13.14
C VAL A 64 -14.79 6.68 14.60
N THR A 65 -13.48 6.52 14.77
CA THR A 65 -12.80 6.74 16.05
C THR A 65 -11.94 7.98 15.95
N PHE A 66 -12.16 8.97 16.81
CA PHE A 66 -11.30 10.14 16.87
C PHE A 66 -10.06 9.90 17.72
N VAL A 67 -8.89 10.27 17.20
CA VAL A 67 -7.61 10.14 17.88
C VAL A 67 -7.02 11.52 18.12
N ARG A 68 -7.05 11.98 19.37
CA ARG A 68 -6.45 13.27 19.75
C ARG A 68 -4.93 13.15 19.77
N ALA A 69 -4.27 13.86 18.86
CA ALA A 69 -2.82 13.86 18.72
C ALA A 69 -2.30 15.20 18.17
N PRO A 70 -1.03 15.55 18.42
CA PRO A 70 -0.40 16.70 17.78
C PRO A 70 -0.44 16.57 16.25
N GLN A 71 -0.68 17.69 15.57
CA GLN A 71 -0.59 17.81 14.11
C GLN A 71 0.34 18.97 13.80
N GLY A 72 1.38 18.71 13.03
CA GLY A 72 2.26 19.71 12.45
C GLY A 72 1.86 20.03 11.02
N ASP A 73 2.81 20.60 10.31
CA ASP A 73 2.61 21.01 8.94
C ASP A 73 2.48 19.84 7.95
N ASP A 74 2.97 18.64 8.33
CA ASP A 74 2.94 17.42 7.50
C ASP A 74 1.82 16.47 7.89
N ALA A 75 0.91 16.88 8.78
CA ALA A 75 -0.10 16.00 9.36
C ALA A 75 -0.91 15.26 8.29
N VAL A 76 -1.18 15.91 7.17
CA VAL A 76 -1.94 15.34 6.05
C VAL A 76 -1.28 14.11 5.43
N TRP A 77 0.05 13.97 5.55
CA TRP A 77 0.83 12.86 4.98
C TRP A 77 1.00 11.69 5.95
N VAL A 78 -0.11 11.23 6.54
CA VAL A 78 -0.12 10.10 7.49
C VAL A 78 0.48 8.81 6.91
N ARG A 79 0.58 8.68 5.59
CA ARG A 79 1.33 7.60 4.94
C ARG A 79 2.80 7.60 5.36
N ASP A 80 3.41 8.77 5.42
CA ASP A 80 4.85 8.95 5.47
C ASP A 80 5.38 8.85 6.90
N TRP A 81 4.77 9.60 7.81
CA TRP A 81 5.14 9.59 9.22
C TRP A 81 4.34 8.57 10.04
N GLY A 82 3.24 8.02 9.53
CA GLY A 82 2.41 7.07 10.28
C GLY A 82 3.13 5.73 10.56
N PRO A 83 2.72 5.00 11.62
CA PRO A 83 3.39 3.75 11.98
C PRO A 83 3.19 2.65 10.93
N HIS A 84 4.21 1.83 10.74
CA HIS A 84 4.24 0.61 9.94
C HIS A 84 3.61 -0.56 10.69
N PRO A 85 2.68 -1.30 10.05
CA PRO A 85 2.09 -2.50 10.64
C PRO A 85 3.07 -3.66 10.53
N VAL A 86 3.58 -4.15 11.65
CA VAL A 86 4.49 -5.30 11.70
C VAL A 86 3.80 -6.45 12.40
N MET A 87 3.71 -7.61 11.74
CA MET A 87 3.31 -8.85 12.37
C MET A 87 4.56 -9.55 12.89
N ASP A 88 4.62 -9.91 14.17
CA ASP A 88 5.76 -10.62 14.75
C ASP A 88 5.71 -12.15 14.52
N GLU A 89 6.74 -12.87 14.96
CA GLU A 89 6.86 -14.32 14.82
C GLU A 89 5.74 -15.10 15.54
N HIS A 90 5.16 -14.48 16.56
CA HIS A 90 4.03 -14.98 17.36
C HIS A 90 2.67 -14.58 16.79
N GLY A 91 2.65 -13.89 15.66
CA GLY A 91 1.44 -13.40 15.01
C GLY A 91 0.78 -12.25 15.77
N GLN A 92 1.50 -11.50 16.60
CA GLN A 92 0.99 -10.26 17.20
C GLN A 92 1.27 -9.09 16.27
N LEU A 93 0.31 -8.17 16.16
CA LEU A 93 0.45 -6.96 15.36
C LEU A 93 1.07 -5.83 16.21
N TRP A 94 2.02 -5.12 15.64
CA TRP A 94 2.77 -4.02 16.21
C TRP A 94 2.71 -2.79 15.31
N CYS A 95 2.90 -1.61 15.91
CA CYS A 95 3.12 -0.36 15.22
C CYS A 95 4.59 0.06 15.31
N VAL A 96 5.31 0.05 14.19
CA VAL A 96 6.69 0.55 14.10
C VAL A 96 6.70 1.95 13.49
N GLY A 97 6.96 2.97 14.29
CA GLY A 97 6.99 4.36 13.86
C GLY A 97 8.31 4.74 13.17
N PRO A 98 8.30 5.26 11.93
CA PRO A 98 9.52 5.75 11.29
C PRO A 98 9.99 7.04 11.96
N ARG A 99 11.30 7.32 11.98
CA ARG A 99 11.77 8.68 12.24
C ARG A 99 11.37 9.57 11.07
N TYR A 100 10.83 10.74 11.34
CA TYR A 100 10.37 11.69 10.33
C TYR A 100 10.60 13.10 10.85
N VAL A 101 11.67 13.75 10.38
CA VAL A 101 12.07 15.08 10.87
C VAL A 101 12.24 16.10 9.77
N TYR A 102 12.46 15.69 8.52
CA TYR A 102 12.85 16.59 7.43
C TYR A 102 11.74 16.96 6.48
N ALA A 103 10.52 16.46 6.69
CA ALA A 103 9.37 16.69 5.81
C ALA A 103 9.65 16.31 4.36
N THR A 104 9.37 15.05 3.95
CA THR A 104 9.57 14.49 2.60
C THR A 104 10.59 15.27 1.74
N PRO A 105 11.91 15.09 1.96
CA PRO A 105 12.91 15.90 1.30
C PRO A 105 12.85 15.72 -0.22
N PHE A 106 13.21 16.79 -0.93
CA PHE A 106 13.28 16.80 -2.39
C PHE A 106 14.72 16.61 -2.83
N THR A 107 14.92 15.90 -3.94
CA THR A 107 16.23 15.73 -4.55
C THR A 107 16.12 15.56 -6.07
N ALA A 108 17.21 15.84 -6.75
CA ALA A 108 17.38 15.54 -8.17
C ALA A 108 17.83 14.07 -8.35
N HIS A 109 17.58 13.49 -9.52
CA HIS A 109 17.92 12.10 -9.81
C HIS A 109 19.43 11.78 -9.84
N GLU A 110 20.28 12.79 -9.97
CA GLU A 110 21.71 12.59 -10.08
C GLU A 110 22.30 12.01 -8.78
N PRO A 111 23.17 10.98 -8.85
CA PRO A 111 23.80 10.41 -7.67
C PRO A 111 24.52 11.47 -6.83
N GLY A 112 24.19 11.53 -5.54
CA GLY A 112 24.77 12.49 -4.59
C GLY A 112 24.20 13.91 -4.68
N ALA A 113 23.08 14.11 -5.39
CA ALA A 113 22.34 15.37 -5.34
C ALA A 113 21.98 15.75 -3.88
N PRO A 114 22.05 17.04 -3.53
CA PRO A 114 21.74 17.49 -2.18
C PRO A 114 20.25 17.39 -1.89
N LEU A 115 19.90 17.04 -0.64
CA LEU A 115 18.53 17.15 -0.16
C LEU A 115 18.13 18.62 -0.04
N GLN A 116 16.91 18.91 -0.49
CA GLN A 116 16.32 20.24 -0.53
C GLN A 116 14.90 20.24 0.03
N ASN A 117 14.39 21.42 0.38
CA ASN A 117 12.97 21.63 0.62
C ASN A 117 12.19 21.84 -0.70
N ALA A 118 10.87 22.01 -0.58
CA ALA A 118 9.99 22.27 -1.73
C ALA A 118 10.34 23.56 -2.50
N ASP A 119 11.05 24.50 -1.89
CA ASP A 119 11.50 25.76 -2.48
C ASP A 119 12.90 25.66 -3.10
N ARG A 120 13.48 24.44 -3.19
CA ARG A 120 14.82 24.13 -3.69
C ARG A 120 15.96 24.71 -2.85
N GLU A 121 15.70 25.01 -1.58
CA GLU A 121 16.73 25.41 -0.63
C GLU A 121 17.36 24.16 0.02
N PRO A 122 18.69 24.11 0.23
CA PRO A 122 19.33 22.99 0.89
C PRO A 122 18.79 22.73 2.31
N LEU A 123 18.62 21.45 2.65
CA LEU A 123 18.03 21.03 3.92
C LEU A 123 18.78 21.52 5.17
N ALA A 124 20.09 21.76 5.07
CA ALA A 124 20.94 22.25 6.15
C ALA A 124 20.62 23.69 6.61
N ALA A 125 19.76 24.42 5.90
CA ALA A 125 19.37 25.79 6.20
C ALA A 125 18.09 25.90 7.07
N LEU A 126 17.48 24.78 7.48
CA LEU A 126 16.11 24.74 8.00
C LEU A 126 16.00 24.16 9.42
N GLU A 127 15.10 24.74 10.22
CA GLU A 127 14.61 24.18 11.47
C GLU A 127 13.22 23.55 11.22
N TYR A 128 13.14 22.22 11.14
CA TYR A 128 11.86 21.53 11.10
C TYR A 128 11.45 21.10 12.51
N GLU A 129 10.23 21.45 12.93
CA GLU A 129 9.66 20.87 14.14
C GLU A 129 9.02 19.51 13.79
N PRO A 130 9.49 18.38 14.35
CA PRO A 130 9.02 17.05 13.97
C PRO A 130 7.74 16.70 14.72
N VAL A 131 6.70 17.53 14.58
CA VAL A 131 5.44 17.43 15.33
C VAL A 131 4.68 16.16 14.97
N ASP A 132 4.60 15.83 13.69
CA ASP A 132 3.75 14.77 13.16
C ASP A 132 4.16 13.39 13.64
N GLN A 133 5.46 13.11 13.71
CA GLN A 133 5.94 11.85 14.27
C GLN A 133 5.61 11.67 15.76
N ARG A 134 5.29 12.74 16.50
CA ARG A 134 4.83 12.65 17.90
C ARG A 134 3.40 12.11 18.02
N ALA A 135 2.65 12.05 16.92
CA ALA A 135 1.32 11.43 16.90
C ALA A 135 1.36 9.90 16.91
N GLN A 136 2.47 9.29 16.45
CA GLN A 136 2.58 7.83 16.25
C GLN A 136 2.20 6.99 17.49
N PRO A 137 2.64 7.31 18.73
CA PRO A 137 2.26 6.52 19.91
C PRO A 137 0.76 6.63 20.26
N ALA A 138 0.12 7.76 19.93
CA ALA A 138 -1.32 7.92 20.13
C ALA A 138 -2.12 7.05 19.15
N LEU A 139 -1.63 6.91 17.91
CA LEU A 139 -2.23 6.03 16.90
C LEU A 139 -2.18 4.56 17.33
N ALA A 140 -1.00 4.10 17.76
CA ALA A 140 -0.84 2.73 18.26
C ALA A 140 -1.74 2.46 19.48
N ARG A 141 -1.83 3.42 20.42
CA ARG A 141 -2.72 3.33 21.59
C ARG A 141 -4.19 3.26 21.21
N ALA A 142 -4.64 4.02 20.20
CA ALA A 142 -6.01 3.98 19.71
C ALA A 142 -6.39 2.62 19.10
N LEU A 143 -5.40 1.86 18.61
CA LEU A 143 -5.56 0.49 18.14
C LEU A 143 -5.39 -0.56 19.24
N GLY A 144 -4.93 -0.17 20.44
CA GLY A 144 -4.55 -1.11 21.49
C GLY A 144 -3.32 -1.95 21.14
N LEU A 145 -2.44 -1.44 20.26
CA LEU A 145 -1.26 -2.16 19.77
C LEU A 145 0.02 -1.65 20.44
N PRO A 146 1.04 -2.52 20.60
CA PRO A 146 2.38 -2.10 20.98
C PRO A 146 2.99 -1.12 19.97
N PHE A 147 3.86 -0.23 20.45
CA PHE A 147 4.56 0.74 19.62
C PHE A 147 6.07 0.64 19.80
N GLU A 148 6.81 0.65 18.70
CA GLU A 148 8.26 0.73 18.65
C GLU A 148 8.66 1.90 17.74
N LYS A 149 9.65 2.70 18.16
CA LYS A 149 10.18 3.81 17.35
C LYS A 149 11.46 3.36 16.66
N LEU A 150 11.49 3.44 15.33
CA LEU A 150 12.70 3.23 14.55
C LEU A 150 13.61 4.46 14.67
N PRO A 151 14.94 4.29 14.82
CA PRO A 151 15.88 5.41 14.87
C PRO A 151 16.09 6.08 13.50
N HIS A 152 15.72 5.41 12.42
CA HIS A 152 16.00 5.80 11.04
C HIS A 152 14.78 6.35 10.30
N ALA A 153 15.04 7.15 9.27
CA ALA A 153 14.02 7.48 8.29
C ALA A 153 13.57 6.20 7.59
N PHE A 154 12.26 6.02 7.50
CA PHE A 154 11.61 4.84 6.92
C PHE A 154 10.24 5.27 6.39
N THR A 155 10.28 6.35 5.60
CA THR A 155 9.15 7.13 5.10
C THR A 155 8.17 6.24 4.34
N GLY A 156 6.93 6.14 4.81
CA GLY A 156 6.01 5.11 4.35
C GLY A 156 5.58 5.19 2.88
N GLY A 157 5.60 6.36 2.24
CA GLY A 157 5.39 6.49 0.79
C GLY A 157 6.60 6.01 -0.03
N ASN A 158 7.79 5.97 0.58
CA ASN A 158 9.01 5.49 -0.06
C ASN A 158 9.48 4.12 0.42
N VAL A 159 8.70 3.43 1.26
CA VAL A 159 9.00 2.06 1.69
C VAL A 159 7.81 1.18 1.37
N LEU A 160 7.85 0.55 0.20
CA LEU A 160 6.87 -0.43 -0.23
C LEU A 160 7.29 -1.83 0.21
N SER A 161 6.32 -2.69 0.52
CA SER A 161 6.57 -4.05 0.98
C SER A 161 5.78 -5.06 0.17
N ASP A 162 6.40 -6.22 -0.09
CA ASP A 162 5.71 -7.39 -0.63
C ASP A 162 4.94 -8.20 0.43
N GLY A 163 4.97 -7.77 1.69
CA GLY A 163 4.34 -8.46 2.81
C GLY A 163 5.07 -9.73 3.27
N HIS A 164 6.25 -10.03 2.75
CA HIS A 164 6.98 -11.27 3.02
C HIS A 164 8.43 -11.06 3.44
N ASP A 165 9.24 -10.40 2.62
CA ASP A 165 10.65 -10.16 2.90
C ASP A 165 11.27 -9.01 2.13
N LEU A 166 10.64 -8.59 1.03
CA LEU A 166 11.15 -7.56 0.15
C LEU A 166 10.61 -6.18 0.53
N LEU A 167 11.53 -5.23 0.71
CA LEU A 167 11.30 -3.80 0.71
C LEU A 167 11.77 -3.19 -0.61
N ILE A 168 11.02 -2.22 -1.11
CA ILE A 168 11.39 -1.41 -2.27
C ILE A 168 11.33 0.06 -1.87
N SER A 169 12.43 0.78 -2.06
CA SER A 169 12.53 2.23 -1.87
C SER A 169 13.35 2.86 -2.99
N THR A 170 13.54 4.17 -2.95
CA THR A 170 14.45 4.90 -3.86
C THR A 170 15.67 5.45 -3.13
N GLU A 171 16.66 5.95 -3.89
CA GLU A 171 17.92 6.51 -3.39
C GLU A 171 17.72 7.68 -2.42
N VAL A 172 16.64 8.47 -2.53
CA VAL A 172 16.35 9.54 -1.57
C VAL A 172 16.25 9.04 -0.12
N LEU A 173 15.81 7.78 0.11
CA LEU A 173 15.77 7.21 1.47
C LEU A 173 17.18 6.94 2.02
N VAL A 174 18.10 6.55 1.15
CA VAL A 174 19.52 6.37 1.49
C VAL A 174 20.13 7.73 1.81
N ALA A 175 19.88 8.73 0.97
CA ALA A 175 20.35 10.10 1.17
C ALA A 175 19.80 10.73 2.46
N GLU A 176 18.51 10.54 2.77
CA GLU A 176 17.87 11.04 3.99
C GLU A 176 18.54 10.49 5.25
N ASN A 177 18.80 9.18 5.28
CA ASN A 177 19.49 8.56 6.42
C ASN A 177 20.98 8.92 6.49
N ALA A 178 21.65 9.05 5.35
CA ALA A 178 23.04 9.51 5.30
C ALA A 178 23.18 10.95 5.80
N PHE A 179 22.17 11.80 5.55
CA PHE A 179 22.12 13.16 6.10
C PHE A 179 22.08 13.16 7.63
N ASP A 180 21.48 12.14 8.24
CA ASP A 180 21.50 11.90 9.70
C ASP A 180 22.77 11.21 10.22
N GLY A 181 23.71 10.90 9.33
CA GLY A 181 24.96 10.22 9.68
C GLY A 181 24.83 8.71 9.82
N ALA A 182 23.69 8.11 9.45
CA ALA A 182 23.52 6.66 9.43
C ALA A 182 24.05 6.08 8.11
N THR A 183 24.77 4.96 8.18
CA THR A 183 25.14 4.19 7.00
C THR A 183 23.96 3.34 6.53
N TRP A 184 23.91 3.03 5.23
CA TRP A 184 22.83 2.20 4.69
C TRP A 184 22.77 0.79 5.31
N ASP A 185 23.92 0.23 5.67
CA ASP A 185 23.99 -1.07 6.34
C ASP A 185 23.36 -1.02 7.74
N GLU A 186 23.60 0.04 8.51
CA GLU A 186 22.94 0.25 9.81
C GLU A 186 21.42 0.38 9.65
N VAL A 187 20.97 1.17 8.67
CA VAL A 187 19.54 1.32 8.38
C VAL A 187 18.89 -0.01 8.03
N ARG A 188 19.51 -0.79 7.13
CA ARG A 188 19.02 -2.12 6.76
C ARG A 188 18.98 -3.08 7.96
N GLN A 189 20.01 -3.09 8.80
CA GLN A 189 20.07 -3.96 9.97
C GLN A 189 18.98 -3.63 10.99
N ASP A 190 18.82 -2.35 11.32
CA ASP A 190 17.82 -1.91 12.28
C ASP A 190 16.39 -2.07 11.72
N ALA A 191 16.18 -1.77 10.44
CA ALA A 191 14.90 -2.03 9.76
C ALA A 191 14.57 -3.54 9.75
N ALA A 192 15.54 -4.41 9.45
CA ALA A 192 15.34 -5.85 9.49
C ALA A 192 15.05 -6.35 10.91
N ALA A 193 15.70 -5.82 11.94
CA ALA A 193 15.40 -6.16 13.33
C ALA A 193 13.99 -5.71 13.74
N ALA A 194 13.60 -4.49 13.37
CA ALA A 194 12.32 -3.90 13.74
C ALA A 194 11.13 -4.49 12.95
N THR A 195 11.34 -4.90 11.69
CA THR A 195 10.25 -5.31 10.77
C THR A 195 10.31 -6.76 10.33
N GLY A 196 11.45 -7.44 10.50
CA GLY A 196 11.72 -8.79 9.99
C GLY A 196 12.02 -8.86 8.48
N MET A 197 12.03 -7.72 7.79
CA MET A 197 12.27 -7.62 6.35
C MET A 197 13.78 -7.50 6.07
N SER A 198 14.36 -8.51 5.42
CA SER A 198 15.81 -8.62 5.21
C SER A 198 16.28 -8.28 3.79
N GLU A 199 15.39 -8.38 2.81
CA GLU A 199 15.67 -7.99 1.43
C GLU A 199 15.21 -6.53 1.23
N HIS A 200 16.11 -5.68 0.73
CA HIS A 200 15.80 -4.28 0.49
C HIS A 200 16.45 -3.84 -0.82
N VAL A 201 15.61 -3.57 -1.81
CA VAL A 201 15.99 -3.03 -3.11
C VAL A 201 15.85 -1.52 -3.10
N VAL A 202 16.93 -0.83 -3.45
CA VAL A 202 16.96 0.61 -3.65
C VAL A 202 16.96 0.87 -5.16
N LEU A 203 15.92 1.54 -5.63
CA LEU A 203 15.78 1.97 -7.02
C LEU A 203 16.44 3.34 -7.21
N PRO A 204 16.97 3.65 -8.39
CA PRO A 204 17.39 5.00 -8.73
C PRO A 204 16.24 5.99 -8.57
N ASP A 205 16.57 7.21 -8.14
CA ASP A 205 15.66 8.35 -8.22
C ASP A 205 15.32 8.64 -9.70
N TYR A 206 14.08 9.03 -9.98
CA TYR A 206 13.49 8.91 -11.33
C TYR A 206 12.89 10.21 -11.89
N GLU A 207 12.61 11.21 -11.07
CA GLU A 207 12.23 12.55 -11.53
C GLU A 207 13.44 13.46 -11.64
N ASP A 208 13.41 14.43 -12.56
CA ASP A 208 14.50 15.42 -12.65
C ASP A 208 14.70 16.16 -11.34
N TRP A 209 13.61 16.38 -10.60
CA TRP A 209 13.60 16.89 -9.25
C TRP A 209 12.25 16.60 -8.60
N GLY A 210 12.24 16.06 -7.38
CA GLY A 210 11.01 15.72 -6.69
C GLY A 210 11.27 15.01 -5.36
N ILE A 211 10.20 14.49 -4.75
CA ILE A 211 10.30 13.66 -3.54
C ILE A 211 10.85 12.26 -3.83
N GLN A 212 10.84 11.82 -5.09
CA GLN A 212 11.34 10.52 -5.54
C GLN A 212 10.70 9.30 -4.85
N HIS A 213 9.51 9.42 -4.26
CA HIS A 213 8.90 8.31 -3.52
C HIS A 213 8.50 7.14 -4.44
N ALA A 214 8.75 5.91 -3.98
CA ALA A 214 8.41 4.69 -4.70
C ALA A 214 6.90 4.53 -4.97
N ASP A 215 6.03 5.00 -4.08
CA ASP A 215 4.56 4.94 -4.25
C ASP A 215 4.01 5.84 -5.37
N CYS A 216 4.83 6.73 -5.94
CA CYS A 216 4.51 7.51 -7.12
C CYS A 216 5.01 6.84 -8.42
N LEU A 217 5.92 5.86 -8.30
CA LEU A 217 6.49 5.09 -9.41
C LEU A 217 5.79 3.74 -9.62
N LEU A 218 5.51 3.03 -8.52
CA LEU A 218 4.96 1.68 -8.59
C LEU A 218 4.05 1.33 -7.41
N LYS A 219 3.27 0.26 -7.59
CA LYS A 219 2.44 -0.36 -6.56
C LYS A 219 2.63 -1.87 -6.54
N VAL A 220 2.82 -2.43 -5.35
CA VAL A 220 2.82 -3.89 -5.16
C VAL A 220 1.37 -4.37 -5.05
N LEU A 221 0.97 -5.31 -5.89
CA LEU A 221 -0.43 -5.74 -6.00
C LEU A 221 -0.72 -7.01 -5.20
N ASP A 222 0.24 -7.92 -5.21
CA ASP A 222 0.22 -9.20 -4.52
C ASP A 222 1.63 -9.82 -4.49
N GLU A 223 1.73 -11.09 -4.09
CA GLU A 223 2.99 -11.81 -3.91
C GLU A 223 3.80 -12.00 -5.20
N GLU A 224 3.19 -11.77 -6.37
CA GLU A 224 3.81 -12.04 -7.67
C GLU A 224 3.73 -10.88 -8.66
N ARG A 225 3.07 -9.75 -8.33
CA ARG A 225 2.80 -8.67 -9.29
C ARG A 225 3.18 -7.28 -8.79
N LEU A 226 3.81 -6.53 -9.69
CA LEU A 226 4.06 -5.10 -9.56
C LEU A 226 3.30 -4.33 -10.65
N LEU A 227 2.77 -3.16 -10.32
CA LEU A 227 2.20 -2.21 -11.27
C LEU A 227 3.08 -0.97 -11.34
N VAL A 228 3.69 -0.71 -12.49
CA VAL A 228 4.70 0.35 -12.65
C VAL A 228 4.21 1.39 -13.64
N LEU A 229 4.33 2.66 -13.28
CA LEU A 229 3.93 3.78 -14.12
C LEU A 229 4.74 3.79 -15.44
N ARG A 230 4.11 4.26 -16.51
CA ARG A 230 4.69 4.33 -17.86
C ARG A 230 4.40 5.71 -18.46
N PRO A 231 5.39 6.60 -18.51
CA PRO A 231 5.26 7.90 -19.16
C PRO A 231 4.89 7.76 -20.65
N PRO A 232 4.32 8.82 -21.27
CA PRO A 232 4.13 8.88 -22.72
C PRO A 232 5.42 8.55 -23.47
N ALA A 233 5.30 7.95 -24.65
CA ALA A 233 6.47 7.45 -25.39
C ALA A 233 7.47 8.56 -25.80
N ASP A 234 6.98 9.78 -25.95
CA ASP A 234 7.74 10.99 -26.28
C ASP A 234 8.14 11.83 -25.05
N HIS A 235 7.83 11.37 -23.84
CA HIS A 235 8.18 12.07 -22.62
C HIS A 235 9.67 11.89 -22.27
N PRO A 236 10.40 12.93 -21.82
CA PRO A 236 11.83 12.81 -21.47
C PRO A 236 12.14 11.75 -20.40
N LEU A 237 11.22 11.54 -19.45
CA LEU A 237 11.39 10.54 -18.39
C LEU A 237 11.13 9.10 -18.84
N ARG A 238 10.63 8.88 -20.06
CA ARG A 238 10.24 7.55 -20.53
C ARG A 238 11.39 6.55 -20.44
N GLU A 239 12.56 6.93 -20.93
CA GLU A 239 13.75 6.07 -20.93
C GLU A 239 14.20 5.74 -19.50
N ARG A 240 14.17 6.71 -18.58
CA ARG A 240 14.55 6.49 -17.17
C ARG A 240 13.62 5.51 -16.47
N TYR A 241 12.32 5.62 -16.68
CA TYR A 241 11.33 4.68 -16.12
C TYR A 241 11.48 3.27 -16.71
N ASP A 242 11.70 3.16 -18.02
CA ASP A 242 11.91 1.86 -18.67
C ASP A 242 13.22 1.21 -18.21
N ALA A 243 14.29 1.97 -18.01
CA ALA A 243 15.55 1.48 -17.45
C ALA A 243 15.36 0.94 -16.02
N ILE A 244 14.60 1.61 -15.15
CA ILE A 244 14.29 1.10 -13.81
C ILE A 244 13.57 -0.25 -13.89
N VAL A 245 12.62 -0.39 -14.82
CA VAL A 245 11.93 -1.67 -15.04
C VAL A 245 12.92 -2.75 -15.46
N THR A 246 13.71 -2.53 -16.51
CA THR A 246 14.57 -3.57 -17.09
C THR A 246 15.79 -3.91 -16.25
N GLU A 247 16.40 -2.90 -15.60
CA GLU A 247 17.67 -3.07 -14.90
C GLU A 247 17.48 -3.42 -13.42
N HIS A 248 16.37 -3.00 -12.80
CA HIS A 248 16.16 -3.16 -11.36
C HIS A 248 14.96 -4.01 -10.99
N LEU A 249 13.83 -3.95 -11.72
CA LEU A 249 12.61 -4.68 -11.34
C LEU A 249 12.49 -6.06 -11.99
N GLU A 250 12.81 -6.21 -13.28
CA GLU A 250 12.76 -7.50 -14.00
C GLU A 250 13.67 -8.59 -13.37
N PRO A 251 14.86 -8.26 -12.83
CA PRO A 251 15.69 -9.25 -12.14
C PRO A 251 15.16 -9.69 -10.77
N LEU A 252 14.20 -8.98 -10.18
CA LEU A 252 13.71 -9.28 -8.84
C LEU A 252 12.92 -10.58 -8.84
N LEU A 253 13.14 -11.36 -7.78
CA LEU A 253 12.43 -12.59 -7.55
C LEU A 253 11.40 -12.41 -6.44
N THR A 254 10.21 -12.92 -6.70
CA THR A 254 9.17 -13.15 -5.69
C THR A 254 9.69 -14.09 -4.61
N ARG A 255 8.97 -14.16 -3.49
CA ARG A 255 9.20 -15.15 -2.42
C ARG A 255 9.23 -16.62 -2.89
N TYR A 256 8.72 -16.90 -4.08
CA TYR A 256 8.69 -18.24 -4.67
C TYR A 256 9.88 -18.52 -5.58
N GLY A 257 10.84 -17.58 -5.69
CA GLY A 257 12.00 -17.69 -6.56
C GLY A 257 11.68 -17.52 -8.04
N ARG A 258 10.55 -16.89 -8.37
CA ARG A 258 10.14 -16.58 -9.75
C ARG A 258 10.20 -15.07 -10.01
N PRO A 259 10.48 -14.62 -11.23
CA PRO A 259 10.38 -13.19 -11.57
C PRO A 259 9.00 -12.62 -11.25
N PHE A 260 8.95 -11.36 -10.82
CA PHE A 260 7.67 -10.63 -10.72
C PHE A 260 7.04 -10.46 -12.10
N GLU A 261 5.71 -10.56 -12.17
CA GLU A 261 4.95 -10.08 -13.31
C GLU A 261 4.82 -8.55 -13.19
N ILE A 262 5.45 -7.83 -14.13
CA ILE A 262 5.44 -6.37 -14.16
C ILE A 262 4.33 -5.90 -15.11
N LEU A 263 3.27 -5.36 -14.53
CA LEU A 263 2.21 -4.67 -15.23
C LEU A 263 2.60 -3.21 -15.43
N ARG A 264 2.26 -2.63 -16.59
CA ARG A 264 2.53 -1.21 -16.89
C ARG A 264 1.24 -0.40 -16.84
N MET A 265 1.30 0.78 -16.24
CA MET A 265 0.19 1.74 -16.17
C MET A 265 0.53 3.00 -16.96
N ASP A 266 -0.22 3.28 -18.02
CA ASP A 266 -0.05 4.50 -18.79
C ASP A 266 -0.42 5.73 -17.96
N THR A 267 0.36 6.79 -18.13
CA THR A 267 0.09 8.09 -17.50
C THR A 267 0.20 9.21 -18.52
N GLY A 268 -0.31 10.38 -18.13
CA GLY A 268 -0.23 11.63 -18.87
C GLY A 268 0.38 12.75 -18.01
N ILE A 269 0.42 13.94 -18.57
CA ILE A 269 0.85 15.14 -17.85
C ILE A 269 -0.31 15.67 -17.02
N SER A 270 -0.11 15.80 -15.71
CA SER A 270 -1.09 16.38 -14.81
C SER A 270 -1.28 17.89 -15.12
N PRO A 271 -2.40 18.50 -14.70
CA PRO A 271 -2.56 19.95 -14.76
C PRO A 271 -1.49 20.76 -14.02
N HIS A 272 -0.65 20.11 -13.21
CA HIS A 272 0.45 20.71 -12.46
C HIS A 272 1.82 20.59 -13.13
N GLY A 273 1.90 19.87 -14.26
CA GLY A 273 3.06 19.88 -15.16
C GLY A 273 3.96 18.64 -15.10
N GLY A 274 3.94 17.86 -14.01
CA GLY A 274 4.58 16.55 -13.96
C GLY A 274 3.65 15.41 -14.38
N LEU A 275 4.10 14.17 -14.20
CA LEU A 275 3.33 12.99 -14.53
C LEU A 275 2.21 12.78 -13.49
N ALA A 276 1.08 12.21 -13.92
CA ALA A 276 -0.02 11.83 -13.04
C ALA A 276 0.23 10.44 -12.41
N PRO A 277 0.66 10.30 -11.15
CA PRO A 277 0.96 8.99 -10.57
C PRO A 277 -0.32 8.25 -10.18
N TYR A 278 -1.01 7.64 -11.16
CA TYR A 278 -2.21 6.81 -10.92
C TYR A 278 -1.93 5.57 -10.06
N VAL A 279 -0.66 5.16 -9.95
CA VAL A 279 -0.22 4.11 -9.03
C VAL A 279 -0.24 4.55 -7.56
N ASN A 280 -0.27 5.86 -7.27
CA ASN A 280 -0.44 6.44 -5.93
C ASN A 280 -1.91 6.33 -5.45
N SER A 281 -2.41 5.10 -5.50
CA SER A 281 -3.76 4.65 -5.15
C SER A 281 -3.75 3.94 -3.80
N VAL A 282 -4.92 3.73 -3.20
CA VAL A 282 -5.08 2.92 -1.98
C VAL A 282 -5.84 1.65 -2.31
N ILE A 283 -5.29 0.51 -1.91
CA ILE A 283 -5.99 -0.77 -1.86
C ILE A 283 -6.51 -0.92 -0.43
N LEU A 284 -7.83 -1.06 -0.26
CA LEU A 284 -8.42 -1.34 1.04
C LEU A 284 -9.47 -2.43 0.88
N ASN A 285 -9.13 -3.62 1.39
CA ASN A 285 -9.96 -4.83 1.30
C ASN A 285 -10.36 -5.17 -0.14
N HIS A 286 -11.51 -4.71 -0.62
CA HIS A 286 -12.07 -5.06 -1.93
C HIS A 286 -12.22 -3.86 -2.88
N VAL A 287 -11.73 -2.69 -2.47
CA VAL A 287 -11.82 -1.43 -3.23
C VAL A 287 -10.42 -0.92 -3.53
N VAL A 288 -10.23 -0.38 -4.74
CA VAL A 288 -9.06 0.41 -5.13
C VAL A 288 -9.52 1.85 -5.38
N TYR A 289 -9.02 2.78 -4.57
CA TYR A 289 -9.29 4.21 -4.71
C TYR A 289 -8.18 4.86 -5.53
N VAL A 290 -8.55 5.44 -6.67
CA VAL A 290 -7.62 5.94 -7.68
C VAL A 290 -7.76 7.46 -7.83
N PRO A 291 -6.67 8.23 -7.86
CA PRO A 291 -6.73 9.67 -8.13
C PRO A 291 -7.10 9.94 -9.59
N ARG A 292 -7.80 11.05 -9.83
CA ARG A 292 -8.19 11.54 -11.14
C ARG A 292 -7.78 13.00 -11.31
N TYR A 293 -7.08 13.30 -12.39
CA TYR A 293 -6.49 14.60 -12.67
C TYR A 293 -7.33 15.43 -13.65
N GLY A 294 -8.43 14.89 -14.17
CA GLY A 294 -9.29 15.58 -15.14
C GLY A 294 -8.67 15.60 -16.54
N ILE A 295 -7.81 14.63 -16.85
CA ILE A 295 -7.15 14.44 -18.14
C ILE A 295 -7.66 13.15 -18.82
N PRO A 296 -7.49 12.97 -20.14
CA PRO A 296 -7.98 11.81 -20.86
C PRO A 296 -7.49 10.46 -20.30
N GLU A 297 -6.28 10.44 -19.75
CA GLU A 297 -5.65 9.25 -19.18
C GLU A 297 -6.33 8.75 -17.89
N ASP A 298 -7.21 9.54 -17.26
CA ASP A 298 -7.97 9.13 -16.08
C ASP A 298 -8.72 7.81 -16.34
N GLU A 299 -9.44 7.71 -17.46
CA GLU A 299 -10.26 6.53 -17.76
C GLU A 299 -9.39 5.34 -18.16
N THR A 300 -8.30 5.57 -18.89
CA THR A 300 -7.30 4.53 -19.20
C THR A 300 -6.70 3.95 -17.94
N ALA A 301 -6.32 4.78 -16.97
CA ALA A 301 -5.79 4.34 -15.70
C ALA A 301 -6.80 3.52 -14.89
N LEU A 302 -8.08 3.92 -14.88
CA LEU A 302 -9.14 3.15 -14.22
C LEU A 302 -9.37 1.78 -14.89
N GLU A 303 -9.32 1.71 -16.21
CA GLU A 303 -9.40 0.45 -16.96
C GLU A 303 -8.20 -0.47 -16.68
N GLN A 304 -6.99 0.08 -16.67
CA GLN A 304 -5.78 -0.66 -16.32
C GLN A 304 -5.79 -1.17 -14.88
N TRP A 305 -6.32 -0.38 -13.93
CA TRP A 305 -6.56 -0.84 -12.57
C TRP A 305 -7.56 -2.00 -12.51
N ARG A 306 -8.68 -1.93 -13.26
CA ARG A 306 -9.66 -3.03 -13.32
C ARG A 306 -9.07 -4.30 -13.93
N ALA A 307 -8.18 -4.16 -14.91
CA ALA A 307 -7.47 -5.27 -15.52
C ALA A 307 -6.40 -5.87 -14.58
N ALA A 308 -5.68 -5.01 -13.84
CA ALA A 308 -4.65 -5.41 -12.89
C ALA A 308 -5.24 -6.07 -11.63
N MET A 309 -6.41 -5.62 -11.17
CA MET A 309 -7.10 -6.14 -9.99
C MET A 309 -8.52 -6.67 -10.31
N PRO A 310 -8.68 -7.74 -11.11
CA PRO A 310 -10.00 -8.22 -11.50
C PRO A 310 -10.88 -8.57 -10.30
N GLY A 311 -12.12 -8.05 -10.31
CA GLY A 311 -13.11 -8.27 -9.26
C GLY A 311 -13.02 -7.31 -8.07
N TYR A 312 -11.97 -6.48 -7.98
CA TYR A 312 -11.95 -5.33 -7.09
C TYR A 312 -12.87 -4.23 -7.64
N GLU A 313 -13.47 -3.46 -6.74
CA GLU A 313 -14.17 -2.25 -7.11
C GLU A 313 -13.17 -1.11 -7.30
N VAL A 314 -13.10 -0.54 -8.50
CA VAL A 314 -12.16 0.55 -8.82
C VAL A 314 -12.94 1.86 -8.89
N ARG A 315 -12.63 2.80 -7.99
CA ARG A 315 -13.32 4.09 -7.85
C ARG A 315 -12.33 5.23 -8.04
N GLY A 316 -12.66 6.17 -8.93
CA GLY A 316 -11.82 7.32 -9.25
C GLY A 316 -12.30 8.61 -8.61
N TYR A 317 -11.39 9.41 -8.05
CA TYR A 317 -11.71 10.65 -7.33
C TYR A 317 -10.92 11.84 -7.82
N THR A 318 -11.61 12.93 -8.17
CA THR A 318 -10.98 14.21 -8.47
C THR A 318 -10.85 15.06 -7.21
N PHE A 319 -9.87 15.96 -7.18
CA PHE A 319 -9.72 16.94 -6.11
C PHE A 319 -10.04 18.35 -6.63
N SER A 320 -10.90 19.09 -5.93
CA SER A 320 -11.23 20.46 -6.30
C SER A 320 -11.61 21.27 -5.06
N PHE A 321 -10.79 22.26 -4.67
CA PHE A 321 -11.09 23.08 -3.49
C PHE A 321 -12.43 23.81 -3.53
N ASP A 322 -12.88 24.22 -4.71
CA ASP A 322 -14.17 24.88 -4.87
C ASP A 322 -15.34 23.95 -4.46
N LYS A 323 -15.11 22.64 -4.51
CA LYS A 323 -16.03 21.59 -4.08
C LYS A 323 -15.73 21.06 -2.69
N GLU A 324 -14.59 21.43 -2.10
CA GLU A 324 -14.06 20.88 -0.84
C GLU A 324 -13.73 21.99 0.17
N PRO A 325 -14.73 22.75 0.67
CA PRO A 325 -14.50 23.92 1.51
C PRO A 325 -13.92 23.60 2.91
N HIS A 326 -13.99 22.34 3.32
CA HIS A 326 -13.47 21.83 4.59
C HIS A 326 -12.07 21.22 4.44
N ALA A 327 -11.59 21.03 3.21
CA ALA A 327 -10.28 20.45 2.99
C ALA A 327 -9.20 21.47 3.35
N VAL A 328 -8.19 21.02 4.12
CA VAL A 328 -7.03 21.85 4.45
C VAL A 328 -6.39 22.31 3.16
N ARG A 329 -6.16 23.62 3.01
CA ARG A 329 -5.20 24.19 2.06
C ARG A 329 -3.83 24.11 2.72
N ASN A 330 -2.89 23.44 2.08
CA ASN A 330 -1.50 23.23 2.49
C ASN A 330 -1.05 24.07 3.71
N PRO A 331 -0.81 23.44 4.87
CA PRO A 331 -0.38 24.11 6.10
C PRO A 331 0.88 24.96 5.94
N ARG A 332 1.83 24.53 5.08
CA ARG A 332 3.11 25.20 4.83
C ARG A 332 3.03 26.35 3.84
N ASN A 333 1.86 26.59 3.24
CA ASN A 333 1.69 27.56 2.16
C ASN A 333 2.64 27.33 0.95
N THR A 334 3.20 26.12 0.77
CA THR A 334 4.01 25.71 -0.39
C THR A 334 3.13 25.38 -1.63
N GLY A 335 1.98 26.07 -1.74
CA GLY A 335 0.98 25.95 -2.82
C GLY A 335 -0.26 25.09 -2.47
N PRO A 336 -1.21 24.88 -3.40
CA PRO A 336 -2.46 24.13 -3.15
C PRO A 336 -2.27 22.65 -2.75
N THR A 337 -2.98 22.14 -1.73
CA THR A 337 -3.22 20.68 -1.50
C THR A 337 -4.17 20.13 -2.56
N GLY A 338 -3.90 18.95 -3.10
CA GLY A 338 -4.63 18.39 -4.24
C GLY A 338 -3.83 17.26 -4.87
N TRP A 339 -4.28 16.68 -5.97
CA TRP A 339 -3.52 15.64 -6.65
C TRP A 339 -2.36 16.26 -7.43
N ARG A 340 -1.14 16.15 -6.88
CA ARG A 340 0.10 16.62 -7.50
C ARG A 340 0.92 15.46 -8.05
N ASP A 341 2.08 15.75 -8.60
CA ASP A 341 2.95 14.74 -9.21
C ASP A 341 3.65 13.83 -8.17
N GLY A 342 3.69 14.25 -6.90
CA GLY A 342 4.24 13.49 -5.77
C GLY A 342 3.43 13.54 -4.47
N ASP A 343 2.27 14.20 -4.45
CA ASP A 343 1.42 14.28 -3.25
C ASP A 343 -0.02 13.98 -3.66
N VAL A 344 -0.45 12.74 -3.41
CA VAL A 344 -1.72 12.24 -3.92
C VAL A 344 -2.51 11.46 -2.86
N LEU A 345 -3.22 10.42 -3.27
CA LEU A 345 -4.21 9.73 -2.45
C LEU A 345 -3.52 8.82 -1.44
N HIS A 346 -2.56 8.02 -1.90
CA HIS A 346 -1.84 7.07 -1.05
C HIS A 346 -1.05 7.76 0.06
N CYS A 347 -0.48 8.94 -0.22
CA CYS A 347 0.26 9.77 0.73
C CYS A 347 -0.59 10.20 1.95
N ARG A 348 -1.91 10.23 1.80
CA ARG A 348 -2.83 10.82 2.79
C ARG A 348 -3.68 9.80 3.54
N VAL A 349 -3.41 8.51 3.34
CA VAL A 349 -4.15 7.39 3.93
C VAL A 349 -3.18 6.31 4.39
N ARG A 350 -3.39 5.77 5.60
CA ARG A 350 -2.59 4.67 6.16
C ARG A 350 -3.49 3.52 6.60
N GLY A 351 -3.30 2.32 6.06
CA GLY A 351 -4.11 1.15 6.41
C GLY A 351 -3.99 0.74 7.88
N VAL A 352 -5.09 0.26 8.46
CA VAL A 352 -5.20 -0.33 9.80
C VAL A 352 -5.64 -1.78 9.62
N PHE A 353 -4.79 -2.71 10.04
CA PHE A 353 -4.91 -4.13 9.70
C PHE A 353 -5.56 -4.96 10.81
N ASP A 354 -6.22 -6.06 10.42
CA ASP A 354 -6.88 -6.95 11.38
C ASP A 354 -5.85 -7.77 12.18
N PRO A 355 -5.71 -7.55 13.52
CA PRO A 355 -4.73 -8.29 14.32
C PRO A 355 -5.04 -9.78 14.43
N ARG A 356 -6.27 -10.20 14.09
CA ARG A 356 -6.74 -11.59 14.13
C ARG A 356 -6.93 -12.20 12.74
N MET A 357 -6.35 -11.61 11.70
CA MET A 357 -6.39 -12.15 10.34
C MET A 357 -5.81 -13.57 10.22
N MET A 358 -6.08 -14.23 9.09
CA MET A 358 -5.26 -15.35 8.64
C MET A 358 -4.35 -14.84 7.54
N HIS A 359 -3.03 -14.92 7.70
CA HIS A 359 -2.13 -14.66 6.58
C HIS A 359 -2.29 -15.77 5.53
N VAL A 360 -2.87 -15.43 4.38
CA VAL A 360 -3.08 -16.36 3.25
C VAL A 360 -2.23 -15.89 2.09
N SER A 361 -1.26 -16.72 1.70
CA SER A 361 -0.35 -16.45 0.60
C SER A 361 -0.43 -17.55 -0.46
N VAL A 362 -0.69 -17.19 -1.71
CA VAL A 362 -1.00 -18.17 -2.77
C VAL A 362 0.06 -18.17 -3.86
N ARG A 363 0.76 -19.31 -3.99
CA ARG A 363 1.65 -19.56 -5.12
C ARG A 363 0.81 -20.02 -6.30
N ARG A 364 0.74 -19.20 -7.36
CA ARG A 364 0.01 -19.56 -8.57
C ARG A 364 0.65 -20.78 -9.25
N PRO A 365 -0.14 -21.64 -9.93
CA PRO A 365 0.41 -22.74 -10.69
C PRO A 365 1.48 -22.28 -11.68
N GLY A 366 2.60 -23.00 -11.71
CA GLY A 366 3.73 -22.71 -12.60
C GLY A 366 3.73 -23.57 -13.86
N PRO A 367 4.57 -23.25 -14.87
CA PRO A 367 4.70 -24.05 -16.08
C PRO A 367 5.13 -25.50 -15.80
N GLU A 368 5.88 -25.73 -14.71
CA GLU A 368 6.31 -27.05 -14.26
C GLU A 368 5.16 -27.93 -13.74
N ASN A 369 4.13 -27.31 -13.16
CA ASN A 369 2.94 -28.00 -12.68
C ASN A 369 1.72 -27.06 -12.79
N PRO A 370 1.09 -26.98 -13.98
CA PRO A 370 0.10 -25.95 -14.29
C PRO A 370 -1.20 -26.11 -13.50
N SER A 371 -1.38 -27.22 -12.79
CA SER A 371 -2.56 -27.48 -11.97
C SER A 371 -2.33 -27.34 -10.47
N LEU A 372 -1.10 -27.34 -9.99
CA LEU A 372 -0.81 -27.39 -8.56
C LEU A 372 -0.92 -25.99 -7.96
N VAL A 373 -1.89 -25.80 -7.07
CA VAL A 373 -2.00 -24.61 -6.22
C VAL A 373 -1.35 -24.92 -4.89
N ARG A 374 -0.45 -24.03 -4.44
CA ARG A 374 0.14 -24.08 -3.10
C ARG A 374 -0.25 -22.84 -2.32
N VAL A 375 -0.61 -23.03 -1.07
CA VAL A 375 -1.08 -21.96 -0.19
C VAL A 375 -0.31 -22.03 1.10
N ARG A 376 0.16 -20.90 1.61
CA ARG A 376 0.53 -20.76 3.01
C ARG A 376 -0.61 -20.09 3.75
N ALA A 377 -1.10 -20.71 4.81
CA ALA A 377 -2.16 -20.17 5.66
C ALA A 377 -1.76 -20.25 7.13
N GLU A 378 -1.58 -19.11 7.78
CA GLU A 378 -1.17 -18.99 9.18
C GLU A 378 -2.09 -18.02 9.91
N GLY A 379 -2.55 -18.35 11.12
CA GLY A 379 -3.41 -17.44 11.90
C GLY A 379 -2.61 -16.41 12.71
N CYS A 380 -3.16 -15.20 12.85
CA CYS A 380 -2.62 -14.09 13.64
C CYS A 380 -3.47 -13.86 14.91
N GLY A 381 -2.91 -13.24 15.94
CA GLY A 381 -3.65 -12.76 17.11
C GLY A 381 -4.38 -13.88 17.87
N GLY A 382 -3.82 -15.09 17.89
CA GLY A 382 -4.43 -16.28 18.48
C GLY A 382 -5.46 -16.99 17.59
N THR A 383 -5.77 -16.46 16.40
CA THR A 383 -6.56 -17.17 15.39
C THR A 383 -5.82 -18.43 14.95
N ARG A 384 -6.57 -19.53 14.74
CA ARG A 384 -6.06 -20.81 14.24
C ARG A 384 -6.78 -21.19 12.97
N VAL A 385 -6.03 -21.63 11.96
CA VAL A 385 -6.59 -22.12 10.69
C VAL A 385 -7.14 -23.53 10.92
N ALA A 386 -8.43 -23.72 10.66
CA ALA A 386 -9.10 -25.01 10.76
C ALA A 386 -9.09 -25.78 9.43
N SER A 387 -9.24 -25.07 8.31
CA SER A 387 -9.23 -25.68 6.98
C SER A 387 -8.89 -24.68 5.90
N VAL A 388 -8.33 -25.18 4.79
CA VAL A 388 -8.13 -24.41 3.56
C VAL A 388 -8.85 -25.12 2.42
N THR A 389 -9.64 -24.39 1.64
CA THR A 389 -10.44 -24.89 0.53
C THR A 389 -10.07 -24.16 -0.75
N LEU A 390 -9.79 -24.93 -1.81
CA LEU A 390 -9.65 -24.43 -3.16
C LEU A 390 -11.03 -24.36 -3.81
N LEU A 391 -11.42 -23.17 -4.25
CA LEU A 391 -12.57 -22.94 -5.11
C LEU A 391 -12.10 -22.94 -6.55
N SER A 392 -12.77 -23.65 -7.45
CA SER A 392 -12.42 -23.65 -8.87
C SER A 392 -13.64 -23.83 -9.78
N ARG A 393 -13.58 -23.25 -10.97
CA ARG A 393 -14.58 -23.40 -12.03
C ARG A 393 -13.94 -23.18 -13.40
N ARG A 394 -14.53 -23.67 -14.49
CA ARG A 394 -14.08 -23.25 -15.83
C ARG A 394 -14.48 -21.78 -16.03
N ALA A 395 -13.67 -21.03 -16.76
CA ALA A 395 -13.96 -19.63 -17.02
C ALA A 395 -15.34 -19.48 -17.69
N GLY A 396 -16.20 -18.66 -17.09
CA GLY A 396 -17.58 -18.43 -17.54
C GLY A 396 -18.63 -19.37 -16.93
N ASP A 397 -18.24 -20.45 -16.25
CA ASP A 397 -19.18 -21.35 -15.59
C ASP A 397 -19.73 -20.72 -14.29
N ALA A 398 -20.99 -21.01 -13.97
CA ALA A 398 -21.61 -20.58 -12.72
C ALA A 398 -21.27 -21.51 -11.54
N GLU A 399 -21.12 -22.81 -11.81
CA GLU A 399 -20.93 -23.82 -10.77
C GLU A 399 -19.48 -23.84 -10.28
N THR A 400 -19.30 -23.80 -8.96
CA THR A 400 -17.98 -23.78 -8.32
C THR A 400 -17.73 -25.10 -7.59
N THR A 401 -16.65 -25.77 -7.96
CA THR A 401 -16.13 -26.94 -7.24
C THR A 401 -15.36 -26.48 -6.02
N ARG A 402 -15.63 -27.11 -4.87
CA ARG A 402 -14.92 -26.89 -3.60
C ARG A 402 -14.05 -28.10 -3.29
N THR A 403 -12.74 -27.91 -3.25
CA THR A 403 -11.77 -28.97 -3.01
C THR A 403 -11.01 -28.69 -1.71
N PRO A 404 -11.14 -29.52 -0.66
CA PRO A 404 -10.31 -29.41 0.52
C PRO A 404 -8.83 -29.52 0.15
N MET A 405 -8.03 -28.55 0.58
CA MET A 405 -6.58 -28.58 0.38
C MET A 405 -5.94 -29.45 1.46
N ARG A 406 -4.90 -30.20 1.07
CA ARG A 406 -4.15 -31.07 1.98
C ARG A 406 -2.96 -30.31 2.54
N GLU A 407 -2.85 -30.25 3.86
CA GLU A 407 -1.64 -29.74 4.50
C GLU A 407 -0.44 -30.65 4.16
N THR A 408 0.71 -30.03 3.89
CA THR A 408 1.96 -30.74 3.59
C THR A 408 2.72 -31.06 4.88
N ALA A 409 3.91 -31.66 4.75
CA ALA A 409 4.79 -31.85 5.90
C ALA A 409 5.35 -30.51 6.45
N LEU A 410 5.28 -29.44 5.66
CA LEU A 410 5.62 -28.09 6.10
C LEU A 410 4.36 -27.47 6.73
N ASN A 411 4.37 -27.34 8.06
CA ASN A 411 3.25 -26.80 8.83
C ASN A 411 2.75 -25.45 8.26
N GLY A 412 1.44 -25.35 8.05
CA GLY A 412 0.80 -24.17 7.46
C GLY A 412 0.91 -24.06 5.93
N GLU A 413 1.52 -25.03 5.24
CA GLU A 413 1.49 -25.14 3.77
C GLU A 413 0.42 -26.14 3.33
N TYR A 414 -0.42 -25.76 2.37
CA TYR A 414 -1.52 -26.55 1.84
C TYR A 414 -1.42 -26.68 0.33
N THR A 415 -1.87 -27.81 -0.21
CA THR A 415 -1.84 -28.08 -1.65
C THR A 415 -3.13 -28.72 -2.16
N ALA A 416 -3.48 -28.38 -3.39
CA ALA A 416 -4.55 -29.02 -4.15
C ALA A 416 -4.27 -28.87 -5.65
N HIS A 417 -4.90 -29.74 -6.44
CA HIS A 417 -4.84 -29.65 -7.89
C HIS A 417 -6.12 -29.04 -8.43
N LEU A 418 -5.99 -28.11 -9.37
CA LEU A 418 -7.08 -27.66 -10.22
C LEU A 418 -7.63 -28.85 -11.01
N PRO A 419 -8.95 -28.91 -11.26
CA PRO A 419 -9.57 -30.00 -11.99
C PRO A 419 -9.00 -30.13 -13.40
N GLN A 420 -8.55 -31.33 -13.77
CA GLN A 420 -8.01 -31.67 -15.09
C GLN A 420 -9.01 -32.57 -15.85
N GLY A 421 -9.09 -32.45 -17.18
CA GLY A 421 -9.94 -33.31 -18.01
C GLY A 421 -9.90 -32.96 -19.51
N PRO A 422 -10.53 -33.76 -20.40
CA PRO A 422 -10.49 -33.53 -21.84
C PRO A 422 -10.97 -32.11 -22.19
N GLY A 423 -10.16 -31.37 -22.94
CA GLY A 423 -10.44 -29.96 -23.26
C GLY A 423 -10.15 -28.99 -22.11
N SER A 424 -9.08 -29.19 -21.32
CA SER A 424 -8.64 -28.20 -20.34
C SER A 424 -8.37 -26.85 -21.02
N GLY A 425 -8.91 -25.78 -20.44
CA GLY A 425 -8.81 -24.39 -20.90
C GLY A 425 -8.48 -23.47 -19.73
N GLU A 426 -9.05 -22.26 -19.73
CA GLU A 426 -8.90 -21.32 -18.61
C GLU A 426 -9.76 -21.75 -17.41
N ILE A 427 -9.12 -21.93 -16.26
CA ILE A 427 -9.75 -22.22 -14.97
C ILE A 427 -9.66 -20.98 -14.10
N GLU A 428 -10.80 -20.57 -13.55
CA GLU A 428 -10.88 -19.55 -12.51
C GLU A 428 -10.82 -20.22 -11.14
N TYR A 429 -9.99 -19.71 -10.23
CA TYR A 429 -9.85 -20.26 -8.89
C TYR A 429 -9.64 -19.20 -7.80
N ALA A 430 -9.94 -19.57 -6.56
CA ALA A 430 -9.71 -18.78 -5.36
C ALA A 430 -9.48 -19.71 -4.17
N VAL A 431 -8.97 -19.16 -3.08
CA VAL A 431 -8.68 -19.92 -1.85
C VAL A 431 -9.50 -19.35 -0.70
N GLU A 432 -10.14 -20.21 0.07
CA GLU A 432 -10.80 -19.85 1.33
C GLU A 432 -10.07 -20.54 2.49
N ALA A 433 -9.53 -19.74 3.42
CA ALA A 433 -9.10 -20.22 4.73
C ALA A 433 -10.23 -19.99 5.73
N THR A 434 -10.53 -21.01 6.53
CA THR A 434 -11.53 -20.94 7.61
C THR A 434 -10.81 -21.14 8.93
N SER A 435 -11.06 -20.27 9.90
CA SER A 435 -10.52 -20.39 11.25
C SER A 435 -11.37 -21.31 12.14
N GLU A 436 -10.82 -21.76 13.27
CA GLU A 436 -11.53 -22.57 14.26
C GLU A 436 -12.76 -21.85 14.86
N ASP A 437 -12.74 -20.51 14.91
CA ASP A 437 -13.87 -19.68 15.36
C ASP A 437 -14.86 -19.31 14.23
N GLY A 438 -14.69 -19.90 13.04
CA GLY A 438 -15.63 -19.81 11.93
C GLY A 438 -15.47 -18.60 11.01
N ARG A 439 -14.42 -17.76 11.19
CA ARG A 439 -14.12 -16.68 10.25
C ARG A 439 -13.62 -17.29 8.94
N VAL A 440 -14.05 -16.71 7.82
CA VAL A 440 -13.60 -17.10 6.48
C VAL A 440 -12.85 -15.94 5.87
N GLN A 441 -11.64 -16.21 5.38
CA GLN A 441 -10.85 -15.27 4.60
C GLN A 441 -10.60 -15.85 3.22
N ARG A 442 -10.86 -15.04 2.20
CA ARG A 442 -10.72 -15.43 0.80
C ARG A 442 -9.53 -14.71 0.16
N TRP A 443 -8.84 -15.42 -0.73
CA TRP A 443 -7.82 -14.86 -1.61
C TRP A 443 -8.14 -15.19 -3.08
N PRO A 444 -8.26 -14.19 -3.98
CA PRO A 444 -8.21 -12.76 -3.70
C PRO A 444 -9.39 -12.29 -2.82
N HIS A 445 -9.22 -11.15 -2.15
CA HIS A 445 -10.16 -10.63 -1.14
C HIS A 445 -11.61 -10.47 -1.63
N PRO A 446 -11.89 -9.77 -2.75
CA PRO A 446 -13.25 -9.62 -3.24
C PRO A 446 -13.84 -10.97 -3.63
N SER A 447 -15.05 -11.30 -3.17
CA SER A 447 -15.72 -12.57 -3.53
C SER A 447 -15.95 -12.77 -5.03
N LYS A 448 -15.99 -11.66 -5.79
CA LYS A 448 -16.11 -11.65 -7.25
C LYS A 448 -14.77 -11.82 -7.98
N ALA A 449 -13.64 -11.67 -7.30
CA ALA A 449 -12.31 -11.78 -7.88
C ALA A 449 -11.88 -13.26 -8.01
N TRP A 450 -11.25 -13.62 -9.11
CA TRP A 450 -10.75 -14.98 -9.34
C TRP A 450 -9.35 -14.90 -9.95
N LEU A 451 -8.44 -15.74 -9.45
CA LEU A 451 -7.18 -16.03 -10.12
C LEU A 451 -7.46 -16.90 -11.35
N ARG A 452 -6.56 -16.88 -12.32
CA ARG A 452 -6.70 -17.62 -13.57
C ARG A 452 -5.50 -18.52 -13.79
N ALA A 453 -5.75 -19.72 -14.31
CA ALA A 453 -4.73 -20.66 -14.72
C ALA A 453 -5.15 -21.33 -16.03
N THR A 454 -4.23 -21.42 -16.98
CA THR A 454 -4.46 -22.11 -18.25
C THR A 454 -3.91 -23.53 -18.14
N LEU A 455 -4.80 -24.52 -18.19
CA LEU A 455 -4.43 -25.93 -18.21
C LEU A 455 -4.39 -26.40 -19.66
N ARG A 456 -3.35 -27.17 -20.02
CA ARG A 456 -3.33 -27.91 -21.29
C ARG A 456 -3.90 -29.31 -21.02
N GLY A 457 -4.87 -29.72 -21.85
CA GLY A 457 -5.49 -31.06 -21.78
C GLY A 457 -4.66 -32.16 -22.41
#